data_AF-A0A438J363-F1
#
_entry.id   AF-A0A438J363-F1
#
_cell.length_a   1.000
_cell.length_b   1.000
_cell.length_c   1.000
_cell.angle_alpha   90.00
_cell.angle_beta   90.00
_cell.angle_gamma   90.00
#
_symmetry.space_group_name_H-M   'P 1'
#
loop_
_entity.id
_entity.type
_entity.pdbx_description
1 polymer ?
#
loop_
_entity_poly.entity_id
_entity_poly.type
_entity_poly.pdbx_seq_one_letter_code
_entity_poly.pdbx_strand_id
1 'polypeptide(L)'
;MRRFADVIEELQLKDLPLFGGPFTWSGRANNQTLSRLDRFLVNEGWDCRFSHSRQNVLPRPVSNHFSILLEGGGLRNGPSPFRFENMWLKVVKTKLKEWNKDVFGRVEYRKNVALDQMQFWDAKEKTNRLTLEEVEARREAREEYKKWVLLEEVTWRQKSREVWLKERDRNTSFFHMMANAHRRRNNMERIRINGVWKSEENGMSEGIVNAFRTLLSNPGNGALL
;
A
#
# COMPACT_ATOMS: atom_id res chain seq x y z
N MET A 1 -29.19 11.07 40.39
CA MET A 1 -29.39 9.81 39.64
C MET A 1 -30.85 9.55 39.26
N ARG A 2 -31.88 9.86 40.07
CA ARG A 2 -33.30 9.62 39.70
C ARG A 2 -33.69 10.19 38.33
N ARG A 3 -33.45 11.48 38.08
CA ARG A 3 -33.68 12.12 36.77
C ARG A 3 -33.02 11.42 35.57
N PHE A 4 -31.86 10.78 35.78
CA PHE A 4 -31.18 10.05 34.70
C PHE A 4 -31.82 8.68 34.45
N ALA A 5 -32.29 8.01 35.52
CA ALA A 5 -33.07 6.78 35.39
C ALA A 5 -34.42 7.05 34.70
N ASP A 6 -35.08 8.17 35.06
CA ASP A 6 -36.34 8.58 34.45
C ASP A 6 -36.20 8.77 32.92
N VAL A 7 -35.09 9.40 32.48
CA VAL A 7 -34.80 9.57 31.04
C VAL A 7 -34.48 8.25 30.34
N ILE A 8 -33.78 7.32 31.00
CA ILE A 8 -33.51 5.99 30.45
C ILE A 8 -34.83 5.23 30.22
N GLU A 9 -35.74 5.31 31.18
CA GLU A 9 -37.05 4.67 31.11
C GLU A 9 -37.95 5.33 30.05
N GLU A 10 -38.04 6.66 30.03
CA GLU A 10 -38.82 7.44 29.05
C GLU A 10 -38.38 7.14 27.61
N LEU A 11 -37.07 7.05 27.38
CA LEU A 11 -36.50 6.76 26.06
C LEU A 11 -36.40 5.26 25.75
N GLN A 12 -36.90 4.39 26.64
CA GLN A 12 -36.85 2.93 26.51
C GLN A 12 -35.43 2.41 26.20
N LEU A 13 -34.44 3.01 26.85
CA LEU A 13 -33.05 2.64 26.73
C LEU A 13 -32.70 1.53 27.72
N LYS A 14 -31.83 0.63 27.29
CA LYS A 14 -31.29 -0.46 28.09
C LYS A 14 -29.84 -0.17 28.42
N ASP A 15 -29.50 -0.18 29.71
CA ASP A 15 -28.12 -0.15 30.18
C ASP A 15 -27.52 -1.56 30.10
N LEU A 16 -26.47 -1.71 29.29
CA LEU A 16 -25.86 -3.00 29.04
C LEU A 16 -25.05 -3.51 30.27
N PRO A 17 -24.95 -4.83 30.46
CA PRO A 17 -24.12 -5.40 31.52
C PRO A 17 -22.64 -5.04 31.29
N LEU A 18 -21.96 -4.64 32.37
CA LEU A 18 -20.54 -4.28 32.37
C LEU A 18 -19.68 -5.45 32.86
N PHE A 19 -18.77 -5.91 32.01
CA PHE A 19 -17.83 -6.99 32.28
C PHE A 19 -16.41 -6.46 32.49
N GLY A 20 -15.58 -7.20 33.23
CA GLY A 20 -14.21 -6.79 33.54
C GLY A 20 -14.07 -5.84 34.74
N GLY A 21 -15.18 -5.54 35.43
CA GLY A 21 -15.20 -4.77 36.67
C GLY A 21 -16.45 -3.89 36.77
N PRO A 22 -16.94 -3.56 37.98
CA PRO A 22 -18.19 -2.83 38.15
C PRO A 22 -18.07 -1.31 37.98
N PHE A 23 -16.85 -0.77 37.82
CA PHE A 23 -16.57 0.67 37.85
C PHE A 23 -15.85 1.13 36.57
N THR A 24 -16.11 2.38 36.16
CA THR A 24 -15.46 3.01 35.00
C THR A 24 -14.63 4.22 35.38
N TRP A 25 -14.64 4.61 36.65
CA TRP A 25 -13.89 5.73 37.17
C TRP A 25 -13.36 5.45 38.58
N SER A 26 -12.16 5.95 38.87
CA SER A 26 -11.60 5.97 40.23
C SER A 26 -11.15 7.36 40.67
N GLY A 27 -11.44 7.71 41.92
CA GLY A 27 -10.99 8.96 42.53
C GLY A 27 -9.48 8.99 42.76
N ARG A 28 -8.87 10.18 42.57
CA ARG A 28 -7.42 10.38 42.69
C ARG A 28 -6.88 10.21 44.12
N ALA A 29 -7.72 10.35 45.15
CA ALA A 29 -7.36 10.10 46.54
C ALA A 29 -7.40 8.59 46.83
N ASN A 30 -6.29 7.88 46.54
CA ASN A 30 -6.03 6.49 46.93
C ASN A 30 -7.12 5.46 46.58
N ASN A 31 -7.85 5.62 45.48
CA ASN A 31 -8.95 4.70 45.08
C ASN A 31 -10.06 4.52 46.14
N GLN A 32 -10.21 5.42 47.11
CA GLN A 32 -11.26 5.31 48.13
C GLN A 32 -12.68 5.51 47.55
N THR A 33 -12.77 6.09 46.35
CA THR A 33 -14.04 6.30 45.65
C THR A 33 -13.97 5.67 44.26
N LEU A 34 -14.96 4.82 43.96
CA LEU A 34 -15.13 4.16 42.67
C LEU A 34 -16.55 4.41 42.19
N SER A 35 -16.72 4.64 40.90
CA SER A 35 -18.04 4.91 40.32
C SER A 35 -18.14 4.43 38.87
N ARG A 36 -19.35 4.08 38.44
CA ARG A 36 -19.67 3.76 37.04
C ARG A 36 -20.36 4.97 36.42
N LEU A 37 -19.57 5.77 35.73
CA LEU A 37 -19.99 7.02 35.08
C LEU A 37 -20.17 6.86 33.57
N ASP A 38 -19.48 5.90 32.96
CA ASP A 38 -19.46 5.67 31.52
C ASP A 38 -20.34 4.46 31.20
N ARG A 39 -21.29 4.60 30.26
CA ARG A 39 -22.28 3.57 29.92
C ARG A 39 -22.65 3.66 28.45
N PHE A 40 -22.78 2.52 27.79
CA PHE A 40 -23.50 2.42 26.53
C PHE A 40 -24.97 2.12 26.82
N LEU A 41 -25.83 3.03 26.38
CA LEU A 41 -27.27 2.85 26.41
C LEU A 41 -27.74 2.48 25.00
N VAL A 42 -28.51 1.41 24.88
CA VAL A 42 -28.99 0.93 23.58
C VAL A 42 -30.51 0.83 23.60
N ASN A 43 -31.16 1.08 22.47
CA ASN A 43 -32.60 0.84 22.34
C ASN A 43 -32.87 -0.61 21.91
N GLU A 44 -34.14 -1.01 21.98
CA GLU A 44 -34.58 -2.36 21.61
C GLU A 44 -34.19 -2.72 20.17
N GLY A 45 -34.34 -1.79 19.22
CA GLY A 45 -33.96 -2.02 17.82
C GLY A 45 -32.47 -2.27 17.59
N TRP A 46 -31.59 -1.78 18.48
CA TRP A 46 -30.16 -2.14 18.48
C TRP A 46 -29.94 -3.51 19.11
N ASP A 47 -30.55 -3.78 20.26
CA ASP A 47 -30.42 -5.07 20.98
C ASP A 47 -30.91 -6.25 20.13
N CYS A 48 -31.98 -6.06 19.35
CA CYS A 48 -32.45 -7.06 18.37
C CYS A 48 -31.45 -7.30 17.24
N ARG A 49 -30.74 -6.27 16.77
CA ARG A 49 -29.78 -6.36 15.66
C ARG A 49 -28.44 -6.95 16.08
N PHE A 50 -28.00 -6.64 17.29
CA PHE A 50 -26.72 -7.08 17.86
C PHE A 50 -26.99 -7.86 19.14
N SER A 51 -27.60 -9.04 18.99
CA SER A 51 -27.99 -9.87 20.13
C SER A 51 -26.76 -10.21 20.98
N HIS A 52 -26.91 -10.21 22.30
CA HIS A 52 -25.80 -10.42 23.25
C HIS A 52 -24.73 -9.31 23.23
N SER A 53 -25.11 -8.09 22.86
CA SER A 53 -24.25 -6.92 23.08
C SER A 53 -23.85 -6.80 24.55
N ARG A 54 -22.56 -6.62 24.80
CA ARG A 54 -22.01 -6.41 26.13
C ARG A 54 -21.02 -5.27 26.12
N GLN A 55 -20.81 -4.64 27.26
CA GLN A 55 -19.74 -3.65 27.41
C GLN A 55 -18.66 -4.19 28.33
N ASN A 56 -17.39 -3.99 27.95
CA ASN A 56 -16.23 -4.47 28.69
C ASN A 56 -15.38 -3.30 29.16
N VAL A 57 -14.89 -3.37 30.40
CA VAL A 57 -13.86 -2.47 30.94
C VAL A 57 -12.51 -2.84 30.34
N LEU A 58 -11.79 -1.84 29.81
CA LEU A 58 -10.43 -2.00 29.29
C LEU A 58 -9.37 -1.48 30.29
N PRO A 59 -8.13 -1.99 30.21
CA PRO A 59 -7.01 -1.47 30.99
C PRO A 59 -6.77 0.02 30.73
N ARG A 60 -6.45 0.76 31.80
CA ARG A 60 -6.15 2.19 31.76
C ARG A 60 -4.69 2.46 32.15
N PRO A 61 -3.82 2.87 31.21
CA PRO A 61 -2.42 3.14 31.54
C PRO A 61 -2.20 4.49 32.24
N VAL A 62 -2.98 5.53 31.89
CA VAL A 62 -2.72 6.92 32.36
C VAL A 62 -3.95 7.71 32.80
N SER A 63 -5.16 7.22 32.53
CA SER A 63 -6.42 7.91 32.88
C SER A 63 -6.94 7.46 34.25
N ASN A 64 -7.76 8.28 34.89
CA ASN A 64 -8.59 7.89 36.04
C ASN A 64 -9.95 7.31 35.61
N HIS A 65 -10.26 7.34 34.31
CA HIS A 65 -11.35 6.59 33.69
C HIS A 65 -10.82 5.30 33.07
N PHE A 66 -11.56 4.20 33.24
CA PHE A 66 -11.40 3.00 32.45
C PHE A 66 -12.16 3.18 31.14
N SER A 67 -11.49 2.97 30.00
CA SER A 67 -12.16 2.93 28.72
C SER A 67 -13.15 1.78 28.69
N ILE A 68 -14.35 1.99 28.14
CA ILE A 68 -15.34 0.93 27.93
C ILE A 68 -15.47 0.59 26.44
N LEU A 69 -15.56 -0.69 26.14
CA LEU A 69 -15.71 -1.23 24.78
C LEU A 69 -17.08 -1.85 24.63
N LEU A 70 -17.87 -1.39 23.65
CA LEU A 70 -19.09 -2.06 23.23
C LEU A 70 -18.74 -3.21 22.28
N GLU A 71 -19.04 -4.44 22.70
CA GLU A 71 -18.88 -5.64 21.90
C GLU A 71 -20.27 -6.13 21.49
N GLY A 72 -20.61 -5.96 20.21
CA GLY A 72 -21.86 -6.49 19.65
C GLY A 72 -21.77 -7.99 19.48
N GLY A 73 -22.58 -8.74 20.23
CA GLY A 73 -22.61 -10.20 20.12
C GLY A 73 -23.03 -10.63 18.72
N GLY A 74 -22.25 -11.57 18.16
CA GLY A 74 -22.51 -12.14 16.84
C GLY A 74 -22.18 -11.21 15.68
N LEU A 75 -20.92 -10.75 15.58
CA LEU A 75 -20.39 -10.31 14.30
C LEU A 75 -20.65 -11.40 13.26
N ARG A 76 -21.36 -11.06 12.18
CA ARG A 76 -21.31 -11.84 10.93
C ARG A 76 -19.85 -12.19 10.68
N ASN A 77 -19.52 -13.49 10.73
CA ASN A 77 -18.21 -14.04 10.37
C ASN A 77 -17.96 -13.91 8.86
N GLY A 78 -18.08 -12.69 8.33
CA GLY A 78 -17.59 -12.35 7.00
C GLY A 78 -16.09 -12.01 7.11
N PRO A 79 -15.29 -12.28 6.07
CA PRO A 79 -13.90 -11.88 6.05
C PRO A 79 -13.79 -10.38 6.35
N SER A 80 -12.87 -10.00 7.25
CA SER A 80 -12.61 -8.60 7.51
C SER A 80 -12.13 -7.95 6.21
N PRO A 81 -12.69 -6.79 5.82
CA PRO A 81 -12.22 -6.11 4.63
C PRO A 81 -10.79 -5.64 4.88
N PHE A 82 -9.86 -6.07 4.02
CA PHE A 82 -8.50 -5.55 4.01
C PHE A 82 -8.56 -4.04 3.77
N ARG A 83 -8.13 -3.27 4.78
CA ARG A 83 -7.99 -1.82 4.67
C ARG A 83 -6.52 -1.50 4.49
N PHE A 84 -6.21 -0.81 3.40
CA PHE A 84 -4.85 -0.42 3.06
C PHE A 84 -4.83 1.06 2.70
N GLU A 85 -4.03 1.82 3.42
CA GLU A 85 -3.86 3.26 3.21
C GLU A 85 -3.00 3.51 1.98
N ASN A 86 -3.56 4.13 0.94
CA ASN A 86 -2.85 4.46 -0.30
C ASN A 86 -1.58 5.33 -0.07
N MET A 87 -1.51 6.03 1.08
CA MET A 87 -0.32 6.78 1.48
C MET A 87 0.92 5.88 1.60
N TRP A 88 0.76 4.63 2.03
CA TRP A 88 1.88 3.68 2.17
C TRP A 88 2.55 3.39 0.82
N LEU A 89 1.79 3.30 -0.27
CA LEU A 89 2.37 3.13 -1.62
C LEU A 89 3.16 4.36 -2.06
N LYS A 90 2.79 5.57 -1.65
CA LYS A 90 3.53 6.79 -2.02
C LYS A 90 4.92 6.79 -1.40
N VAL A 91 5.01 6.46 -0.10
CA VAL A 91 6.29 6.39 0.63
C VAL A 91 7.17 5.29 0.03
N VAL A 92 6.61 4.09 -0.15
CA VAL A 92 7.33 2.94 -0.70
C VAL A 92 7.79 3.21 -2.14
N LYS A 93 6.96 3.83 -2.98
CA LYS A 93 7.32 4.19 -4.35
C LYS A 93 8.52 5.12 -4.41
N THR A 94 8.58 6.13 -3.54
CA THR A 94 9.73 7.05 -3.49
C THR A 94 11.00 6.32 -3.06
N LYS A 95 10.92 5.52 -1.99
CA LYS A 95 12.07 4.74 -1.50
C LYS A 95 12.57 3.71 -2.51
N LEU A 96 11.67 3.05 -3.24
CA LEU A 96 12.04 2.14 -4.32
C LEU A 96 12.74 2.85 -5.48
N LYS A 97 12.36 4.09 -5.80
CA LYS A 97 13.04 4.89 -6.82
C LYS A 97 14.45 5.28 -6.40
N GLU A 98 14.63 5.71 -5.15
CA GLU A 98 15.95 6.02 -4.56
C GLU A 98 16.83 4.78 -4.60
N TRP A 99 16.36 3.66 -4.03
CA TRP A 99 17.09 2.40 -4.03
C TRP A 99 17.47 1.92 -5.44
N ASN A 100 16.55 2.01 -6.40
CA ASN A 100 16.84 1.61 -7.78
C ASN A 100 17.93 2.49 -8.41
N LYS A 101 17.92 3.80 -8.13
CA LYS A 101 18.94 4.72 -8.62
C LYS A 101 20.32 4.39 -8.02
N ASP A 102 20.37 4.11 -6.73
CA ASP A 102 21.63 3.93 -6.00
C ASP A 102 22.26 2.56 -6.28
N VAL A 103 21.44 1.49 -6.31
CA VAL A 103 21.93 0.12 -6.49
C VAL A 103 22.16 -0.23 -7.96
N PHE A 104 21.15 -0.03 -8.81
CA PHE A 104 21.20 -0.48 -10.22
C PHE A 104 21.51 0.66 -11.19
N GLY A 105 20.95 1.84 -10.96
CA GLY A 105 21.10 3.00 -11.83
C GLY A 105 20.64 2.70 -13.26
N ARG A 106 21.42 3.17 -14.25
CA ARG A 106 21.22 2.85 -15.67
C ARG A 106 21.93 1.55 -16.01
N VAL A 107 21.20 0.42 -15.94
CA VAL A 107 21.71 -0.94 -16.20
C VAL A 107 22.44 -1.04 -17.55
N GLU A 108 21.85 -0.52 -18.62
CA GLU A 108 22.47 -0.53 -19.96
C GLU A 108 23.80 0.23 -20.01
N TYR A 109 23.86 1.40 -19.36
CA TYR A 109 25.09 2.18 -19.25
C TYR A 109 26.17 1.40 -18.49
N ARG A 110 25.83 0.79 -17.35
CA ARG A 110 26.79 0.00 -16.55
C ARG A 110 27.28 -1.24 -17.30
N LYS A 111 26.40 -1.89 -18.07
CA LYS A 111 26.75 -3.00 -18.96
C LYS A 111 27.78 -2.57 -20.01
N ASN A 112 27.57 -1.42 -20.66
CA ASN A 112 28.50 -0.91 -21.66
C ASN A 112 29.87 -0.55 -21.06
N VAL A 113 29.90 0.09 -19.88
CA VAL A 113 31.16 0.37 -19.16
C VAL A 113 31.90 -0.94 -18.82
N ALA A 114 31.19 -1.98 -18.36
CA ALA A 114 31.79 -3.27 -18.08
C ALA A 114 32.30 -3.97 -19.37
N LEU A 115 31.60 -3.80 -20.49
CA LEU A 115 32.03 -4.29 -21.80
C LEU A 115 33.33 -3.60 -22.26
N ASP A 116 33.42 -2.28 -22.13
CA ASP A 116 34.62 -1.52 -22.50
C ASP A 116 35.83 -1.98 -21.68
N GLN A 117 35.65 -2.21 -20.38
CA GLN A 117 36.71 -2.73 -19.50
C GLN A 117 37.14 -4.15 -19.92
N MET A 118 36.20 -5.01 -20.32
CA MET A 118 36.50 -6.35 -20.82
C MET A 118 37.29 -6.28 -22.13
N GLN A 119 36.87 -5.42 -23.06
CA GLN A 119 37.53 -5.23 -24.36
C GLN A 119 38.96 -4.67 -24.19
N PHE A 120 39.17 -3.76 -23.25
CA PHE A 120 40.50 -3.26 -22.89
C PHE A 120 41.44 -4.40 -22.49
N TRP A 121 41.01 -5.27 -21.57
CA TRP A 121 41.84 -6.39 -21.12
C TRP A 121 42.09 -7.43 -22.20
N ASP A 122 41.09 -7.73 -23.04
CA ASP A 122 41.25 -8.64 -24.17
C ASP A 122 42.19 -8.07 -25.25
N ALA A 123 42.22 -6.74 -25.45
CA ALA A 123 43.18 -6.09 -26.33
C ALA A 123 44.60 -6.14 -25.77
N LYS A 124 44.76 -5.89 -24.46
CA LYS A 124 46.06 -5.93 -23.79
C LYS A 124 46.69 -7.32 -23.84
N GLU A 125 45.93 -8.37 -23.58
CA GLU A 125 46.42 -9.76 -23.64
C GLU A 125 46.91 -10.17 -25.03
N LYS A 126 46.27 -9.67 -26.11
CA LYS A 126 46.72 -9.93 -27.48
C LYS A 126 48.12 -9.38 -27.78
N THR A 127 48.53 -8.34 -27.06
CA THR A 127 49.79 -7.64 -27.29
C THR A 127 50.87 -8.01 -26.28
N ASN A 128 50.49 -8.31 -25.04
CA ASN A 128 51.41 -8.49 -23.92
C ASN A 128 50.94 -9.63 -23.01
N ARG A 129 51.89 -10.35 -22.40
CA ARG A 129 51.58 -11.27 -21.30
C ARG A 129 51.14 -10.46 -20.09
N LEU A 130 50.00 -10.82 -19.52
CA LEU A 130 49.44 -10.16 -18.34
C LEU A 130 50.21 -10.58 -17.07
N THR A 131 50.36 -9.64 -16.13
CA THR A 131 50.82 -9.96 -14.78
C THR A 131 49.73 -10.68 -13.98
N LEU A 132 50.07 -11.25 -12.82
CA LEU A 132 49.09 -11.91 -11.95
C LEU A 132 47.96 -10.96 -11.53
N GLU A 133 48.30 -9.71 -11.19
CA GLU A 133 47.34 -8.67 -10.81
C GLU A 133 46.41 -8.30 -11.98
N GLU A 134 46.95 -8.23 -13.20
CA GLU A 134 46.18 -7.93 -14.40
C GLU A 134 45.25 -9.08 -14.82
N VAL A 135 45.68 -10.33 -14.62
CA VAL A 135 44.84 -11.52 -14.81
C VAL A 135 43.65 -11.47 -13.86
N GLU A 136 43.87 -11.10 -12.61
CA GLU A 136 42.81 -10.96 -11.60
C GLU A 136 41.85 -9.81 -11.96
N ALA A 137 42.38 -8.62 -12.27
CA ALA A 137 41.56 -7.48 -12.70
C ALA A 137 40.71 -7.78 -13.95
N ARG A 138 41.23 -8.59 -14.87
CA ARG A 138 40.46 -9.08 -16.03
C ARG A 138 39.34 -10.04 -15.61
N ARG A 139 39.62 -10.95 -14.68
CA ARG A 139 38.61 -11.89 -14.15
C ARG A 139 37.46 -11.10 -13.53
N GLU A 140 37.76 -10.11 -12.71
CA GLU A 140 36.76 -9.22 -12.11
C GLU A 140 35.95 -8.46 -13.17
N ALA A 141 36.59 -7.88 -14.18
CA ALA A 141 35.90 -7.19 -15.28
C ALA A 141 34.92 -8.12 -16.02
N ARG A 142 35.30 -9.39 -16.23
CA ARG A 142 34.42 -10.40 -16.85
C ARG A 142 33.22 -10.75 -15.98
N GLU A 143 33.42 -10.92 -14.68
CA GLU A 143 32.32 -11.21 -13.76
C GLU A 143 31.37 -10.02 -13.62
N GLU A 144 31.90 -8.80 -13.59
CA GLU A 144 31.08 -7.58 -13.56
C GLU A 144 30.23 -7.45 -14.84
N TYR A 145 30.81 -7.72 -16.02
CA TYR A 145 30.05 -7.74 -17.27
C TYR A 145 28.94 -8.80 -17.26
N LYS A 146 29.23 -10.04 -16.86
CA LYS A 146 28.24 -11.12 -16.75
C LYS A 146 27.07 -10.74 -15.84
N LYS A 147 27.37 -10.13 -14.68
CA LYS A 147 26.38 -9.62 -13.73
C LYS A 147 25.45 -8.59 -14.38
N TRP A 148 25.99 -7.61 -15.12
CA TRP A 148 25.15 -6.59 -15.77
C TRP A 148 24.30 -7.15 -16.92
N VAL A 149 24.83 -8.10 -17.69
CA VAL A 149 24.05 -8.81 -18.72
C VAL A 149 22.87 -9.56 -18.10
N LEU A 150 23.10 -10.28 -16.99
CA LEU A 150 22.04 -10.99 -16.28
C LEU A 150 20.98 -10.03 -15.73
N LEU A 151 21.40 -8.91 -15.12
CA LEU A 151 20.48 -7.90 -14.61
C LEU A 151 19.63 -7.26 -15.71
N GLU A 152 20.20 -7.03 -16.90
CA GLU A 152 19.46 -6.55 -18.06
C GLU A 152 18.39 -7.57 -18.49
N GLU A 153 18.74 -8.85 -18.60
CA GLU A 153 17.79 -9.92 -18.92
C GLU A 153 16.63 -9.97 -17.92
N VAL A 154 16.94 -9.96 -16.61
CA VAL A 154 15.96 -9.94 -15.52
C VAL A 154 15.06 -8.70 -15.62
N THR A 155 15.65 -7.53 -15.91
CA THR A 155 14.90 -6.27 -16.06
C THR A 155 13.89 -6.36 -17.21
N TRP A 156 14.28 -6.92 -18.35
CA TRP A 156 13.39 -7.07 -19.50
C TRP A 156 12.30 -8.11 -19.26
N ARG A 157 12.63 -9.22 -18.58
CA ARG A 157 11.63 -10.22 -18.17
C ARG A 157 10.59 -9.63 -17.21
N GLN A 158 11.01 -8.84 -16.22
CA GLN A 158 10.07 -8.19 -15.30
C GLN A 158 9.19 -7.16 -16.03
N LYS A 159 9.77 -6.38 -16.96
CA LYS A 159 9.02 -5.36 -17.72
C LYS A 159 8.04 -5.95 -18.72
N SER A 160 8.34 -7.10 -19.32
CA SER A 160 7.45 -7.75 -20.29
C SER A 160 6.17 -8.29 -19.64
N ARG A 161 6.19 -8.61 -18.34
CA ARG A 161 5.07 -9.23 -17.60
C ARG A 161 4.63 -10.59 -18.16
N GLU A 162 5.50 -11.25 -18.91
CA GLU A 162 5.22 -12.56 -19.50
C GLU A 162 5.51 -13.67 -18.51
N VAL A 163 4.47 -14.42 -18.11
CA VAL A 163 4.54 -15.48 -17.08
C VAL A 163 4.82 -16.87 -17.68
N TRP A 164 4.69 -17.01 -18.99
CA TRP A 164 4.61 -18.28 -19.73
C TRP A 164 5.95 -18.76 -20.29
N LEU A 165 6.95 -17.88 -20.37
CA LEU A 165 8.27 -18.23 -20.88
C LEU A 165 9.08 -18.97 -19.79
N LYS A 166 9.00 -20.30 -19.82
CA LYS A 166 9.87 -21.19 -19.04
C LYS A 166 11.34 -20.88 -19.37
N GLU A 167 12.15 -20.86 -18.32
CA GLU A 167 13.59 -20.56 -18.28
C GLU A 167 14.39 -21.35 -19.32
N ARG A 168 14.49 -20.88 -20.57
CA ARG A 168 15.57 -21.28 -21.49
C ARG A 168 15.71 -20.50 -22.79
N ASP A 169 14.89 -19.49 -23.06
CA ASP A 169 15.09 -18.65 -24.25
C ASP A 169 15.67 -17.28 -23.88
N ARG A 170 16.92 -17.02 -24.29
CA ARG A 170 17.67 -15.77 -24.06
C ARG A 170 17.25 -14.65 -25.02
N ASN A 171 16.03 -14.71 -25.55
CA ASN A 171 15.56 -13.78 -26.56
C ASN A 171 15.11 -12.45 -25.94
N THR A 172 16.06 -11.57 -25.66
CA THR A 172 15.79 -10.20 -25.18
C THR A 172 14.95 -9.41 -26.18
N SER A 173 15.11 -9.63 -27.50
CA SER A 173 14.34 -8.95 -28.56
C SER A 173 12.82 -9.17 -28.42
N PHE A 174 12.40 -10.38 -28.08
CA PHE A 174 10.99 -10.68 -27.78
C PHE A 174 10.48 -9.84 -26.58
N PHE A 175 11.24 -9.81 -25.49
CA PHE A 175 10.85 -9.04 -24.29
C PHE A 175 10.84 -7.52 -24.56
N HIS A 176 11.78 -7.01 -25.36
CA HIS A 176 11.77 -5.63 -25.84
C HIS A 176 10.50 -5.33 -26.66
N MET A 177 10.15 -6.21 -27.61
CA MET A 177 8.95 -6.07 -28.43
C MET A 177 7.69 -6.02 -27.58
N MET A 178 7.54 -6.94 -26.61
CA MET A 178 6.39 -6.99 -25.72
C MET A 178 6.31 -5.78 -24.78
N ALA A 179 7.43 -5.39 -24.16
CA ALA A 179 7.48 -4.19 -23.33
C ALA A 179 7.11 -2.92 -24.13
N ASN A 180 7.56 -2.82 -25.38
CA ASN A 180 7.20 -1.73 -26.29
C ASN A 180 5.73 -1.80 -26.73
N ALA A 181 5.18 -2.99 -26.97
CA ALA A 181 3.76 -3.19 -27.26
C ALA A 181 2.87 -2.77 -26.08
N HIS A 182 3.24 -3.14 -24.85
CA HIS A 182 2.57 -2.69 -23.64
C HIS A 182 2.69 -1.18 -23.44
N ARG A 183 3.88 -0.59 -23.69
CA ARG A 183 4.04 0.87 -23.63
C ARG A 183 3.12 1.56 -24.63
N ARG A 184 3.02 1.07 -25.87
CA ARG A 184 2.11 1.61 -26.89
C ARG A 184 0.64 1.48 -26.47
N ARG A 185 0.23 0.31 -25.97
CA ARG A 185 -1.15 0.06 -25.52
C ARG A 185 -1.54 0.93 -24.32
N ASN A 186 -0.60 1.16 -23.41
CA ASN A 186 -0.84 1.94 -22.19
C ASN A 186 -0.57 3.44 -22.38
N ASN A 187 -0.08 3.85 -23.55
CA ASN A 187 0.12 5.25 -23.86
C ASN A 187 -1.23 5.90 -24.16
N MET A 188 -1.67 6.80 -23.27
CA MET A 188 -2.89 7.57 -23.45
C MET A 188 -2.52 8.95 -24.00
N GLU A 189 -2.42 9.06 -25.32
CA GLU A 189 -2.01 10.29 -26.01
C GLU A 189 -3.07 11.40 -25.89
N ARG A 190 -4.35 11.03 -25.95
CA ARG A 190 -5.50 11.93 -25.83
C ARG A 190 -6.71 11.25 -25.21
N ILE A 191 -7.50 12.00 -24.45
CA ILE A 191 -8.73 11.55 -23.80
C ILE A 191 -9.86 12.53 -24.12
N ARG A 192 -11.09 12.04 -24.23
CA ARG A 192 -12.27 12.89 -24.47
C ARG A 192 -12.99 13.14 -23.15
N ILE A 193 -13.14 14.40 -22.76
CA ILE A 193 -13.83 14.83 -21.54
C ILE A 193 -14.90 15.83 -21.94
N ASN A 194 -16.16 15.56 -21.58
CA ASN A 194 -17.32 16.39 -21.93
C ASN A 194 -17.39 16.76 -23.43
N GLY A 195 -17.07 15.79 -24.30
CA GLY A 195 -17.09 15.98 -25.75
C GLY A 195 -15.83 16.59 -26.37
N VAL A 196 -14.91 17.13 -25.57
CA VAL A 196 -13.67 17.80 -26.01
C VAL A 196 -12.46 16.89 -25.84
N TRP A 197 -11.60 16.82 -26.86
CA TRP A 197 -10.34 16.08 -26.78
C TRP A 197 -9.27 16.87 -26.00
N LYS A 198 -8.60 16.20 -25.07
CA LYS A 198 -7.51 16.72 -24.24
C LYS A 198 -6.29 15.81 -24.40
N SER A 199 -5.12 16.39 -24.65
CA SER A 199 -3.82 15.71 -24.71
C SER A 199 -2.98 16.04 -23.47
N GLU A 200 -1.83 15.37 -23.30
CA GLU A 200 -0.92 15.57 -22.18
C GLU A 200 -0.46 17.05 -22.05
N GLU A 201 -0.11 17.69 -23.17
CA GLU A 201 0.23 19.13 -23.22
C GLU A 201 -0.97 20.07 -22.98
N ASN A 202 -2.20 19.60 -23.21
CA ASN A 202 -3.43 20.39 -23.08
C ASN A 202 -4.19 20.11 -21.78
N GLY A 203 -3.49 19.73 -20.71
CA GLY A 203 -4.08 19.58 -19.38
C GLY A 203 -4.95 18.34 -19.22
N MET A 204 -4.64 17.23 -19.90
CA MET A 204 -5.31 15.93 -19.73
C MET A 204 -5.44 15.54 -18.25
N SER A 205 -4.37 15.69 -17.46
CA SER A 205 -4.38 15.39 -16.03
C SER A 205 -5.43 16.21 -15.26
N GLU A 206 -5.46 17.52 -15.52
CA GLU A 206 -6.38 18.44 -14.84
C GLU A 206 -7.84 18.19 -15.26
N GLY A 207 -8.05 17.94 -16.56
CA GLY A 207 -9.36 17.55 -17.09
C GLY A 207 -9.91 16.29 -16.42
N ILE A 208 -9.09 15.25 -16.26
CA ILE A 208 -9.49 14.00 -15.60
C ILE A 208 -9.87 14.27 -14.14
N VAL A 209 -9.02 14.99 -13.40
CA VAL A 209 -9.27 15.31 -11.99
C VAL A 209 -10.57 16.10 -11.83
N ASN A 210 -10.82 17.09 -12.68
CA ASN A 210 -12.04 17.90 -12.62
C ASN A 210 -13.28 17.09 -13.00
N ALA A 211 -13.21 16.23 -14.03
CA ALA A 211 -14.32 15.35 -14.39
C ALA A 211 -14.73 14.44 -13.23
N PHE A 212 -13.77 13.82 -12.54
CA PHE A 212 -14.06 12.97 -11.39
C PHE A 212 -14.52 13.75 -10.17
N ARG A 213 -14.00 14.97 -9.92
CA ARG A 213 -14.53 15.84 -8.87
C ARG A 213 -16.00 16.17 -9.12
N THR A 214 -16.36 16.61 -10.33
CA THR A 214 -17.75 16.90 -10.67
C THR A 214 -18.65 15.66 -10.53
N LEU A 215 -18.19 14.49 -10.97
CA LEU A 215 -18.94 13.24 -10.84
C LEU A 215 -19.18 12.85 -9.37
N LEU A 216 -18.17 13.00 -8.51
CA LEU A 216 -18.21 12.55 -7.12
C LEU A 216 -18.77 13.61 -6.15
N SER A 217 -18.80 14.89 -6.56
CA SER A 217 -19.34 15.98 -5.75
C SER A 217 -20.85 16.20 -5.93
N ASN A 218 -21.51 15.53 -6.88
CA ASN A 218 -22.96 15.57 -7.05
C ASN A 218 -23.64 14.42 -6.25
N PRO A 219 -24.39 14.70 -5.17
CA PRO A 219 -25.13 13.67 -4.41
C PRO A 219 -26.42 13.20 -5.09
N GLY A 220 -26.71 13.61 -6.32
CA GLY A 220 -28.00 13.38 -6.97
C GLY A 220 -27.85 13.02 -8.44
N ASN A 221 -27.72 11.73 -8.70
CA ASN A 221 -28.40 11.00 -9.79
C ASN A 221 -27.96 9.54 -9.75
N GLY A 222 -28.39 8.84 -8.71
CA GLY A 222 -28.61 7.40 -8.78
C GLY A 222 -29.91 7.14 -9.55
N ALA A 223 -29.88 7.34 -10.87
CA ALA A 223 -30.85 6.78 -11.81
C ALA A 223 -30.26 6.82 -13.22
N LEU A 224 -30.28 5.66 -13.89
CA LEU A 224 -29.83 5.37 -15.26
C LEU A 224 -28.29 5.25 -15.37
N LEU A 225 -27.67 4.07 -15.46
CA LEU A 225 -28.05 2.78 -16.04
C LEU A 225 -27.65 1.60 -15.15
#